data_AF-A0A4Q2Z621-F1
#
_entry.id   AF-A0A4Q2Z621-F1
#
_cell.length_a   1.000
_cell.length_b   1.000
_cell.length_c   1.000
_cell.angle_alpha   90.00
_cell.angle_beta   90.00
_cell.angle_gamma   90.00
#
_symmetry.space_group_name_H-M   'P 1'
#
loop_
_entity.id
_entity.type
_entity.pdbx_description
1 polymer ?
#
loop_
_entity_poly.entity_id
_entity_poly.type
_entity_poly.pdbx_seq_one_letter_code
_entity_poly.pdbx_strand_id
1 'polypeptide(L)'
;MIRTWQSRDPDLAFDWVLGQKGAASLLMFTDGYTSTDGDAGKWLAPRIEELRPDEQREFLDAAKARWIKNPFWISSFARGLRDPLILDEVAAWGTQAMFHDMQNGLAAIEQIPGVERRVELLEGATQDQKFGYKMAYHSSNDADKALLRKKLTEWNVEADRIEAIVARYRP
;
A
#
# COMPACT_ATOMS: atom_id res chain seq x y z
N MET A 1 -0.44 6.05 26.41
CA MET A 1 0.92 6.53 26.73
C MET A 1 1.81 6.59 25.49
N ILE A 2 1.98 5.49 24.73
CA ILE A 2 2.81 5.47 23.50
C ILE A 2 2.35 6.48 22.43
N ARG A 3 1.05 6.64 22.18
CA ARG A 3 0.52 7.58 21.18
C ARG A 3 0.88 9.05 21.44
N THR A 4 0.79 9.48 22.69
CA THR A 4 1.16 10.85 23.11
C THR A 4 2.67 11.09 23.00
N TRP A 5 3.46 10.03 23.14
CA TRP A 5 4.90 10.11 22.96
C TRP A 5 5.26 10.18 21.47
N GLN A 6 4.68 9.32 20.63
CA GLN A 6 4.83 9.35 19.18
C GLN A 6 4.53 10.73 18.57
N SER A 7 3.50 11.42 19.06
CA SER A 7 3.17 12.77 18.57
C SER A 7 4.16 13.86 19.00
N ARG A 8 4.97 13.63 20.04
CA ARG A 8 5.92 14.61 20.59
C ARG A 8 7.34 14.36 20.08
N ASP A 9 7.74 13.10 20.03
CA ASP A 9 9.08 12.67 19.62
C ASP A 9 8.97 11.31 18.90
N PRO A 10 8.64 11.34 17.59
CA PRO A 10 8.36 10.12 16.85
C PRO A 10 9.60 9.25 16.64
N ASP A 11 10.80 9.85 16.56
CA ASP A 11 12.07 9.14 16.37
C ASP A 11 12.45 8.37 17.64
N LEU A 12 12.41 9.01 18.82
CA LEU A 12 12.72 8.31 20.06
C LEU A 12 11.70 7.21 20.38
N ALA A 13 10.42 7.45 20.06
CA ALA A 13 9.40 6.42 20.17
C ALA A 13 9.66 5.24 19.22
N PHE A 14 10.18 5.50 18.02
CA PHE A 14 10.50 4.46 17.03
C PHE A 14 11.61 3.55 17.57
N ASP A 15 12.72 4.15 17.99
CA ASP A 15 13.88 3.42 18.53
C ASP A 15 13.48 2.57 19.74
N TRP A 16 12.65 3.14 20.64
CA TRP A 16 12.16 2.40 21.80
C TRP A 16 11.25 1.23 21.41
N VAL A 17 10.32 1.42 20.46
CA VAL A 17 9.43 0.34 20.02
C VAL A 17 10.24 -0.76 19.33
N LEU A 18 11.15 -0.40 18.44
CA LEU A 18 12.02 -1.36 17.77
C LEU A 18 12.84 -2.15 18.80
N GLY A 19 13.50 -1.47 19.73
CA GLY A 19 14.36 -2.10 20.74
C GLY A 19 13.62 -2.92 21.80
N GLN A 20 12.37 -2.61 22.12
CA GLN A 20 11.61 -3.30 23.18
C GLN A 20 10.60 -4.31 22.66
N LYS A 21 10.12 -4.17 21.42
CA LYS A 21 8.97 -4.92 20.90
C LYS A 21 9.17 -5.49 19.49
N GLY A 22 10.33 -5.25 18.86
CA GLY A 22 10.62 -5.76 17.52
C GLY A 22 9.98 -4.96 16.39
N ALA A 23 10.33 -5.31 15.16
CA ALA A 23 10.00 -4.53 13.98
C ALA A 23 8.51 -4.62 13.62
N ALA A 24 7.85 -5.77 13.80
CA ALA A 24 6.40 -5.89 13.57
C ALA A 24 5.58 -4.90 14.40
N SER A 25 6.07 -4.56 15.61
CA SER A 25 5.39 -3.63 16.51
C SER A 25 5.39 -2.18 16.00
N LEU A 26 6.24 -1.83 15.05
CA LEU A 26 6.26 -0.50 14.42
C LEU A 26 4.96 -0.19 13.65
N LEU A 27 4.12 -1.17 13.36
CA LEU A 27 2.77 -0.94 12.84
C LEU A 27 1.93 -0.03 13.73
N MET A 28 2.24 0.09 15.02
CA MET A 28 1.54 1.02 15.89
C MET A 28 1.68 2.49 15.49
N PHE A 29 2.66 2.84 14.65
CA PHE A 29 2.78 4.17 14.03
C PHE A 29 1.72 4.42 12.96
N THR A 30 1.05 3.36 12.49
CA THR A 30 -0.13 3.43 11.61
C THR A 30 -1.46 3.26 12.38
N ASP A 31 -1.42 3.06 13.71
CA ASP A 31 -2.60 2.74 14.53
C ASP A 31 -3.21 3.95 15.24
N GLY A 32 -2.72 5.14 14.93
CA GLY A 32 -3.17 6.41 15.48
C GLY A 32 -3.62 7.36 14.38
N TYR A 33 -4.88 7.77 14.43
CA TYR A 33 -5.51 8.86 13.66
C TYR A 33 -4.88 10.26 13.94
N THR A 34 -3.59 10.33 14.30
CA THR A 34 -2.95 11.57 14.79
C THR A 34 -2.14 12.32 13.74
N SER A 35 -1.88 11.76 12.55
CA SER A 35 -1.49 12.61 11.43
C SER A 35 -2.77 13.08 10.75
N THR A 36 -3.21 14.30 11.06
CA THR A 36 -4.22 15.03 10.27
C THR A 36 -3.86 15.09 8.78
N ASP A 37 -2.61 14.80 8.43
CA ASP A 37 -2.08 14.95 7.07
C ASP A 37 -1.87 13.61 6.33
N GLY A 38 -2.21 12.46 6.94
CA GLY A 38 -2.04 11.15 6.29
C GLY A 38 -0.59 10.75 5.97
N ASP A 39 0.38 11.38 6.64
CA ASP A 39 1.82 11.27 6.36
C ASP A 39 2.56 10.24 7.22
N ALA A 40 1.90 9.54 8.15
CA ALA A 40 2.58 8.57 9.02
C ALA A 40 3.21 7.40 8.25
N GLY A 41 2.55 6.88 7.20
CA GLY A 41 3.13 5.86 6.32
C GLY A 41 4.36 6.38 5.57
N LYS A 42 4.25 7.60 5.02
CA LYS A 42 5.35 8.28 4.32
C LYS A 42 6.56 8.55 5.22
N TRP A 43 6.32 8.89 6.49
CA TRP A 43 7.37 9.07 7.49
C TRP A 43 8.03 7.75 7.89
N LEU A 44 7.24 6.68 8.00
CA LEU A 44 7.71 5.36 8.43
C LEU A 44 8.54 4.66 7.35
N ALA A 45 8.16 4.79 6.07
CA ALA A 45 8.80 4.12 4.94
C ALA A 45 10.34 4.22 4.91
N PRO A 46 10.97 5.40 4.89
CA PRO A 46 12.42 5.48 4.85
C PRO A 46 13.10 4.89 6.09
N ARG A 47 12.43 4.88 7.25
CA ARG A 47 12.97 4.27 8.48
C ARG A 47 12.94 2.76 8.42
N ILE A 48 11.93 2.18 7.76
CA ILE A 48 11.89 0.74 7.52
C ILE A 48 13.03 0.34 6.56
N GLU A 49 13.30 1.13 5.51
CA GLU A 49 14.41 0.87 4.58
C GLU A 49 15.79 0.87 5.26
N GLU A 50 15.92 1.55 6.40
CA GLU A 50 17.15 1.62 7.18
C GLU A 50 17.30 0.45 8.19
N LEU A 51 16.26 -0.35 8.40
CA LEU A 51 16.32 -1.53 9.26
C LEU A 51 17.17 -2.65 8.66
N ARG A 52 17.56 -3.62 9.48
CA ARG A 52 18.22 -4.84 8.99
C ARG A 52 17.25 -5.66 8.12
N PRO A 53 17.73 -6.44 7.15
CA PRO A 53 16.84 -7.18 6.23
C PRO A 53 15.82 -8.11 6.90
N ASP A 54 16.17 -8.72 8.04
CA ASP A 54 15.27 -9.56 8.84
C ASP A 54 14.17 -8.73 9.52
N GLU A 55 14.51 -7.57 10.08
CA GLU A 55 13.56 -6.63 10.68
C GLU A 55 12.64 -5.99 9.64
N GLN A 56 13.18 -5.64 8.47
CA GLN A 56 12.39 -5.17 7.32
C GLN A 56 11.33 -6.21 6.95
N ARG A 57 11.75 -7.47 6.80
CA ARG A 57 10.85 -8.56 6.44
C ARG A 57 9.79 -8.79 7.51
N GLU A 58 10.19 -8.80 8.78
CA GLU A 58 9.27 -8.93 9.91
C GLU A 58 8.18 -7.84 9.89
N PHE A 59 8.56 -6.58 9.63
CA PHE A 59 7.60 -5.49 9.49
C PHE A 59 6.69 -5.67 8.28
N LEU A 60 7.24 -5.95 7.09
CA LEU A 60 6.48 -6.07 5.85
C LEU A 60 5.45 -7.22 5.91
N ASP A 61 5.83 -8.37 6.49
CA ASP A 61 4.94 -9.51 6.65
C ASP A 61 3.77 -9.19 7.61
N ALA A 62 4.05 -8.49 8.72
CA ALA A 62 3.03 -8.01 9.64
C ALA A 62 2.11 -6.97 8.99
N ALA A 63 2.67 -6.07 8.16
CA ALA A 63 1.95 -4.99 7.50
C ALA A 63 0.98 -5.51 6.45
N LYS A 64 1.45 -6.44 5.59
CA LYS A 64 0.72 -6.93 4.41
C LYS A 64 -0.72 -7.33 4.71
N ALA A 65 -0.92 -8.23 5.68
CA ALA A 65 -2.25 -8.77 5.98
C ALA A 65 -3.22 -7.71 6.49
N ARG A 66 -2.69 -6.68 7.17
CA ARG A 66 -3.47 -5.58 7.73
C ARG A 66 -3.76 -4.50 6.71
N TRP A 67 -2.76 -4.10 5.94
CA TRP A 67 -2.85 -2.98 5.01
C TRP A 67 -3.58 -3.36 3.72
N ILE A 68 -3.55 -4.62 3.27
CA ILE A 68 -4.46 -5.06 2.19
C ILE A 68 -5.92 -4.85 2.60
N LYS A 69 -6.27 -5.01 3.88
CA LYS A 69 -7.62 -4.77 4.41
C LYS A 69 -7.91 -3.30 4.72
N ASN A 70 -6.87 -2.46 4.80
CA ASN A 70 -6.97 -1.01 4.97
C ASN A 70 -5.97 -0.30 4.04
N PRO A 71 -6.30 -0.19 2.74
CA PRO A 71 -5.34 0.18 1.70
C PRO A 71 -4.79 1.59 1.77
N PHE A 72 -5.41 2.47 2.56
CA PHE A 72 -4.90 3.81 2.85
C PHE A 72 -3.42 3.81 3.25
N TRP A 73 -3.00 2.81 4.06
CA TRP A 73 -1.62 2.71 4.51
C TRP A 73 -0.65 2.26 3.41
N ILE A 74 -1.12 1.47 2.44
CA ILE A 74 -0.31 1.06 1.29
C ILE A 74 0.10 2.29 0.48
N SER A 75 -0.86 3.16 0.14
CA SER A 75 -0.58 4.36 -0.67
C SER A 75 0.21 5.42 0.09
N SER A 76 -0.01 5.57 1.41
CA SER A 76 0.79 6.47 2.25
C SER A 76 2.24 5.99 2.38
N PHE A 77 2.44 4.69 2.64
CA PHE A 77 3.77 4.10 2.79
C PHE A 77 4.55 4.09 1.46
N ALA A 78 3.91 3.69 0.36
CA ALA A 78 4.53 3.68 -0.97
C ALA A 78 5.10 5.05 -1.38
N ARG A 79 4.44 6.15 -0.99
CA ARG A 79 4.91 7.53 -1.26
C ARG A 79 6.21 7.90 -0.55
N GLY A 80 6.60 7.18 0.50
CA GLY A 80 7.83 7.42 1.25
C GLY A 80 8.99 6.49 0.90
N LEU A 81 8.73 5.42 0.14
CA LEU A 81 9.74 4.43 -0.25
C LEU A 81 10.68 4.97 -1.33
N ARG A 82 11.93 4.54 -1.26
CA ARG A 82 13.03 4.82 -2.19
C ARG A 82 13.63 3.54 -2.77
N ASP A 83 13.58 2.44 -2.03
CA ASP A 83 14.00 1.12 -2.48
C ASP A 83 13.00 0.57 -3.50
N PRO A 84 13.41 0.37 -4.76
CA PRO A 84 12.51 -0.10 -5.81
C PRO A 84 11.98 -1.52 -5.55
N LEU A 85 12.69 -2.37 -4.80
CA LEU A 85 12.25 -3.74 -4.50
C LEU A 85 11.13 -3.74 -3.46
N ILE A 86 11.28 -2.95 -2.39
CA ILE A 86 10.22 -2.82 -1.37
C ILE A 86 9.02 -2.10 -1.98
N LEU A 87 9.25 -1.08 -2.81
CA LEU A 87 8.18 -0.37 -3.50
C LEU A 87 7.38 -1.28 -4.43
N ASP A 88 8.05 -2.14 -5.22
CA ASP A 88 7.39 -3.12 -6.08
C ASP A 88 6.56 -4.13 -5.28
N GLU A 89 7.09 -4.62 -4.16
CA GLU A 89 6.36 -5.50 -3.25
C GLU A 89 5.10 -4.84 -2.67
N VAL A 90 5.21 -3.59 -2.20
CA VAL A 90 4.09 -2.83 -1.64
C VAL A 90 3.06 -2.47 -2.72
N ALA A 91 3.51 -2.13 -3.94
CA ALA A 91 2.62 -1.89 -5.08
C ALA A 91 1.85 -3.17 -5.47
N ALA A 92 2.47 -4.35 -5.36
CA ALA A 92 1.78 -5.62 -5.53
C ALA A 92 0.72 -5.89 -4.44
N TRP A 93 0.84 -5.31 -3.24
CA TRP A 93 -0.27 -5.31 -2.27
C TRP A 93 -1.38 -4.34 -2.71
N GLY A 94 -1.02 -3.24 -3.36
CA GLY A 94 -1.94 -2.31 -4.00
C GLY A 94 -2.85 -2.99 -5.04
N THR A 95 -2.31 -3.88 -5.88
CA THR A 95 -3.14 -4.64 -6.84
C THR A 95 -4.14 -5.55 -6.14
N GLN A 96 -3.79 -6.14 -5.00
CA GLN A 96 -4.75 -6.90 -4.19
C GLN A 96 -5.82 -6.01 -3.54
N ALA A 97 -5.42 -4.82 -3.08
CA ALA A 97 -6.35 -3.85 -2.51
C ALA A 97 -7.38 -3.32 -3.51
N MET A 98 -7.02 -3.20 -4.80
CA MET A 98 -7.91 -2.68 -5.84
C MET A 98 -9.20 -3.50 -6.04
N PHE A 99 -9.26 -4.75 -5.57
CA PHE A 99 -10.48 -5.57 -5.60
C PHE A 99 -11.59 -5.05 -4.66
N HIS A 100 -11.26 -4.19 -3.69
CA HIS A 100 -12.23 -3.60 -2.74
C HIS A 100 -11.99 -2.11 -2.42
N ASP A 101 -10.86 -1.54 -2.83
CA ASP A 101 -10.52 -0.11 -2.74
C ASP A 101 -9.60 0.27 -3.91
N MET A 102 -10.24 0.53 -5.07
CA MET A 102 -9.56 0.88 -6.31
C MET A 102 -8.65 2.10 -6.14
N GLN A 103 -9.14 3.14 -5.47
CA GLN A 103 -8.46 4.42 -5.38
C GLN A 103 -7.13 4.32 -4.63
N ASN A 104 -7.13 3.71 -3.45
CA ASN A 104 -5.90 3.60 -2.66
C ASN A 104 -4.93 2.58 -3.24
N GLY A 105 -5.42 1.45 -3.78
CA GLY A 105 -4.57 0.47 -4.43
C GLY A 105 -3.86 1.06 -5.66
N LEU A 106 -4.59 1.80 -6.50
CA LEU A 106 -4.04 2.46 -7.68
C LEU A 106 -3.03 3.57 -7.32
N ALA A 107 -3.31 4.35 -6.27
CA ALA A 107 -2.39 5.38 -5.78
C ALA A 107 -1.03 4.82 -5.32
N ALA A 108 -0.99 3.57 -4.82
CA ALA A 108 0.26 2.88 -4.51
C ALA A 108 1.03 2.46 -5.77
N ILE A 109 0.33 1.93 -6.79
CA ILE A 109 0.94 1.53 -8.06
C ILE A 109 1.52 2.74 -8.81
N GLU A 110 0.86 3.90 -8.72
CA GLU A 110 1.36 5.16 -9.32
C GLU A 110 2.73 5.59 -8.82
N GLN A 111 3.18 5.10 -7.65
CA GLN A 111 4.50 5.39 -7.13
C GLN A 111 5.62 4.65 -7.88
N ILE A 112 5.32 3.56 -8.58
CA ILE A 112 6.31 2.79 -9.35
C ILE A 112 6.88 3.66 -10.48
N PRO A 113 8.21 3.81 -10.59
CA PRO A 113 8.80 4.52 -11.71
C PRO A 113 8.68 3.70 -12.99
N GLY A 114 8.03 4.27 -14.01
CA GLY A 114 7.87 3.63 -15.32
C GLY A 114 6.47 3.04 -15.53
N VAL A 115 5.89 3.32 -16.69
CA VAL A 115 4.55 2.87 -17.06
C VAL A 115 4.50 1.36 -17.23
N GLU A 116 5.44 0.75 -17.96
CA GLU A 116 5.37 -0.68 -18.25
C GLU A 116 5.32 -1.53 -16.98
N ARG A 117 6.11 -1.20 -15.96
CA ARG A 117 6.08 -1.95 -14.70
C ARG A 117 4.74 -1.83 -13.97
N ARG A 118 4.11 -0.64 -13.99
CA ARG A 118 2.75 -0.45 -13.43
C ARG A 118 1.75 -1.34 -14.15
N VAL A 119 1.84 -1.39 -15.47
CA VAL A 119 0.92 -2.16 -16.31
C VAL A 119 1.15 -3.67 -16.10
N GLU A 120 2.39 -4.13 -16.04
CA GLU A 120 2.72 -5.53 -15.71
C GLU A 120 2.13 -5.98 -14.38
N LEU A 121 2.22 -5.15 -13.33
CA LEU A 121 1.61 -5.44 -12.03
C LEU A 121 0.09 -5.60 -12.14
N LEU A 122 -0.56 -4.72 -12.92
CA LEU A 122 -2.02 -4.77 -13.14
C LEU A 122 -2.45 -5.97 -13.99
N GLU A 123 -1.64 -6.38 -14.95
CA GLU A 123 -1.89 -7.55 -15.79
C GLU A 123 -1.69 -8.87 -15.05
N GLY A 124 -0.72 -8.92 -14.13
CA GLY A 124 -0.46 -10.07 -13.27
C GLY A 124 -1.47 -10.20 -12.12
N ALA A 125 -2.33 -9.21 -11.91
CA ALA A 125 -3.24 -9.17 -10.78
C ALA A 125 -4.22 -10.36 -10.81
N THR A 126 -4.21 -11.12 -9.71
CA THR A 126 -5.13 -12.22 -9.43
C THR A 126 -5.61 -12.06 -8.00
N GLN A 127 -6.93 -12.09 -7.78
CA GLN A 127 -7.49 -11.94 -6.43
C GLN A 127 -7.06 -13.11 -5.55
N ASP A 128 -6.35 -12.83 -4.45
CA ASP A 128 -6.10 -13.83 -3.42
C ASP A 128 -7.33 -13.93 -2.49
N GLN A 129 -7.99 -15.09 -2.52
CA GLN A 129 -9.19 -15.35 -1.72
C GLN A 129 -8.95 -15.21 -0.21
N LYS A 130 -7.70 -15.33 0.27
CA LYS A 130 -7.37 -15.12 1.69
C LYS A 130 -7.59 -13.67 2.14
N PHE A 131 -7.51 -12.72 1.21
CA PHE A 131 -7.80 -11.32 1.44
C PHE A 131 -9.19 -10.91 0.94
N GLY A 132 -9.91 -11.81 0.26
CA GLY A 132 -11.29 -11.63 -0.16
C GLY A 132 -12.21 -11.40 1.04
N TYR A 133 -12.44 -10.14 1.38
CA TYR A 133 -13.17 -9.75 2.57
C TYR A 133 -14.64 -9.49 2.25
N LYS A 134 -15.56 -10.04 3.07
CA LYS A 134 -16.98 -9.66 3.14
C LYS A 134 -17.20 -8.32 3.87
N MET A 135 -16.28 -7.36 3.75
CA MET A 135 -16.49 -6.04 4.34
C MET A 135 -17.32 -5.22 3.37
N ALA A 136 -18.20 -4.38 3.90
CA ALA A 136 -19.06 -3.47 3.14
C ALA A 136 -18.30 -2.35 2.38
N TYR A 137 -16.99 -2.51 2.16
CA TYR A 137 -16.23 -1.68 1.23
C TYR A 137 -16.60 -2.08 -0.20
N HIS A 138 -16.83 -1.09 -1.03
CA HIS A 138 -17.51 -1.22 -2.30
C HIS A 138 -16.81 -2.26 -3.18
N SER A 139 -17.53 -3.32 -3.58
CA SER A 139 -17.12 -4.12 -4.73
C SER A 139 -16.89 -3.18 -5.92
N SER A 140 -15.84 -3.41 -6.71
CA SER A 140 -15.51 -2.56 -7.87
C SER A 140 -16.76 -2.19 -8.65
N ASN A 141 -17.12 -0.92 -8.61
CA ASN A 141 -18.29 -0.38 -9.29
C ASN A 141 -17.86 0.23 -10.64
N ASP A 142 -18.83 0.72 -11.42
CA ASP A 142 -18.51 1.29 -12.73
C ASP A 142 -17.68 2.57 -12.64
N ALA A 143 -17.73 3.32 -11.53
CA ALA A 143 -16.88 4.47 -11.29
C ALA A 143 -15.42 4.06 -11.07
N ASP A 144 -15.16 2.97 -10.33
CA ASP A 144 -13.82 2.42 -10.14
C ASP A 144 -13.21 1.94 -11.47
N LYS A 145 -14.02 1.28 -12.31
CA LYS A 145 -13.58 0.86 -13.65
C LYS A 145 -13.30 2.08 -14.54
N ALA A 146 -14.14 3.11 -14.49
CA ALA A 146 -13.90 4.34 -15.23
C ALA A 146 -12.62 5.05 -14.76
N LEU A 147 -12.34 5.06 -13.46
CA LEU A 147 -11.09 5.57 -12.89
C LEU A 147 -9.88 4.80 -13.43
N LEU A 148 -9.91 3.47 -13.37
CA LEU A 148 -8.82 2.63 -13.88
C LEU A 148 -8.60 2.83 -15.38
N ARG A 149 -9.67 2.87 -16.19
CA ARG A 149 -9.58 3.19 -17.63
C ARG A 149 -8.92 4.53 -17.86
N LYS A 150 -9.37 5.58 -17.17
CA LYS A 150 -8.81 6.92 -17.27
C LYS A 150 -7.31 6.92 -17.00
N LYS A 151 -6.86 6.27 -15.93
CA LYS A 151 -5.43 6.18 -15.58
C LYS A 151 -4.61 5.43 -16.62
N LEU A 152 -5.12 4.30 -17.11
CA LEU A 152 -4.42 3.54 -18.14
C LEU A 152 -4.33 4.33 -19.47
N THR A 153 -5.38 5.08 -19.84
CA THR A 153 -5.33 6.00 -20.99
C THR A 153 -4.32 7.12 -20.78
N GLU A 154 -4.27 7.74 -19.58
CA GLU A 154 -3.25 8.75 -19.23
C GLU A 154 -1.81 8.19 -19.32
N TRP A 155 -1.65 6.89 -19.11
CA TRP A 155 -0.37 6.19 -19.27
C TRP A 155 -0.10 5.71 -20.71
N ASN A 156 -0.94 6.06 -21.68
CA ASN A 156 -0.86 5.63 -23.08
C ASN A 156 -0.90 4.10 -23.26
N VAL A 157 -1.71 3.41 -22.46
CA VAL A 157 -1.96 1.97 -22.64
C VAL A 157 -2.95 1.76 -23.79
N GLU A 158 -2.67 0.79 -24.65
CA GLU A 158 -3.53 0.41 -25.78
C GLU A 158 -4.93 -0.04 -25.34
N ALA A 159 -5.95 0.31 -26.11
CA ALA A 159 -7.35 0.16 -25.70
C ALA A 159 -7.76 -1.30 -25.38
N ASP A 160 -7.23 -2.27 -26.12
CA ASP A 160 -7.45 -3.69 -25.88
C ASP A 160 -6.82 -4.15 -24.55
N ARG A 161 -5.60 -3.69 -24.27
CA ARG A 161 -4.88 -3.93 -23.02
C ARG A 161 -5.60 -3.28 -21.83
N ILE A 162 -6.16 -2.09 -22.00
CA ILE A 162 -7.00 -1.43 -20.99
C ILE A 162 -8.19 -2.33 -20.61
N GLU A 163 -8.97 -2.80 -21.58
CA GLU A 163 -10.15 -3.61 -21.29
C GLU A 163 -9.79 -4.96 -20.68
N ALA A 164 -8.67 -5.57 -21.09
CA ALA A 164 -8.16 -6.79 -20.47
C ALA A 164 -7.83 -6.60 -18.99
N ILE A 165 -7.15 -5.50 -18.63
CA ILE A 165 -6.84 -5.16 -17.23
C ILE A 165 -8.11 -4.87 -16.43
N VAL A 166 -9.00 -4.04 -16.96
CA VAL A 166 -10.26 -3.67 -16.28
C VAL A 166 -11.15 -4.90 -16.05
N ALA A 167 -11.13 -5.87 -16.95
CA ALA A 167 -11.90 -7.11 -16.80
C ALA A 167 -11.42 -7.98 -15.62
N ARG A 168 -10.17 -7.85 -15.16
CA ARG A 168 -9.62 -8.61 -14.02
C ARG A 168 -10.22 -8.19 -12.68
N TYR A 169 -10.55 -6.92 -12.53
CA TYR A 169 -11.10 -6.34 -11.30
C TYR A 169 -12.63 -6.40 -11.24
N ARG A 170 -13.25 -7.30 -12.02
CA ARG A 170 -14.70 -7.55 -11.94
C ARG A 170 -15.03 -8.30 -10.63
N PRO A 171 -16.16 -7.98 -9.99
CA PRO A 171 -16.65 -8.74 -8.83
C PRO A 171 -17.01 -10.18 -9.19
#